data_AF-A0A3G2S0A1-F1
#
_entry.id   AF-A0A3G2S0A1-F1
#
_cell.length_a   1.000
_cell.length_b   1.000
_cell.length_c   1.000
_cell.angle_alpha   90.00
_cell.angle_beta   90.00
_cell.angle_gamma   90.00
#
_symmetry.space_group_name_H-M   'P 1'
#
loop_
_entity.id
_entity.type
_entity.pdbx_description
1 polymer ?
#
loop_
_entity_poly.entity_id
_entity_poly.type
_entity_poly.pdbx_seq_one_letter_code
_entity_poly.pdbx_strand_id
1 'polypeptide(L)'
;MSWSKTFTRGDVAQHSSKEDCWVIFDNVVYDVTDFIADHPGGEDLIMEYAGQDVTAIMKNKDSHVHSRSAYTMLGDFAIGKVSLPETMSLEGMAPAFLPADAHISDDFVPEETDVAKDYVHHQFLDLSKPLIPQMWYSSFSKEFYLEQVHIPRHCKEPAQLMPYAFLEVFTKTPWYVIPMMWLPIAAAFFHLSATQYKEFFYTGNATLSNMEGYAAAFGCFVFGVVFWTFLEYLFHRFLFHMDRLLPRHQFFYLMHFLLHGIHHFLPMDRYRLVMPPVLFATLSFPMLLLAHAVLPTAMANGVISGSYSMYVVYDTMHYALHHTKLPEYVREQKRYHLEHHYKNYELGFGVTSKIWDYVFHTVLV
;
A
#
# COMPACT_ATOMS: atom_id res chain seq x y z
N MET A 1 14.06 -11.43 17.44
CA MET A 1 13.88 -12.68 18.20
C MET A 1 12.72 -13.43 17.58
N SER A 2 12.92 -14.68 17.17
CA SER A 2 11.82 -15.58 16.79
C SER A 2 11.25 -16.18 18.07
N TRP A 3 9.96 -15.95 18.34
CA TRP A 3 9.28 -16.54 19.51
C TRP A 3 8.93 -17.99 19.21
N SER A 4 9.17 -18.89 20.17
CA SER A 4 8.89 -20.33 20.03
C SER A 4 7.46 -20.73 20.40
N LYS A 5 6.71 -19.83 21.07
CA LYS A 5 5.33 -20.05 21.53
C LYS A 5 4.42 -18.88 21.15
N THR A 6 3.21 -19.20 20.71
CA THR A 6 2.15 -18.26 20.32
C THR A 6 0.83 -18.61 21.01
N PHE A 7 0.04 -17.61 21.40
CA PHE A 7 -1.19 -17.78 22.20
C PHE A 7 -2.34 -16.91 21.65
N THR A 8 -3.57 -17.39 21.62
CA THR A 8 -4.72 -16.54 21.30
C THR A 8 -5.09 -15.64 22.49
N ARG A 9 -5.83 -14.55 22.23
CA ARG A 9 -6.43 -13.76 23.33
C ARG A 9 -7.41 -14.60 24.18
N GLY A 10 -8.03 -15.60 23.57
CA GLY A 10 -8.91 -16.55 24.26
C GLY A 10 -8.14 -17.48 25.20
N ASP A 11 -6.92 -17.90 24.83
CA ASP A 11 -6.05 -18.68 25.71
C ASP A 11 -5.70 -17.85 26.95
N VAL A 12 -5.23 -16.61 26.75
CA VAL A 12 -4.89 -15.70 27.85
C VAL A 12 -6.08 -15.46 28.80
N ALA A 13 -7.29 -15.31 28.27
CA ALA A 13 -8.49 -15.08 29.08
C ALA A 13 -8.81 -16.23 30.06
N GLN A 14 -8.32 -17.45 29.80
CA GLN A 14 -8.49 -18.59 30.71
C GLN A 14 -7.60 -18.48 31.96
N HIS A 15 -6.51 -17.72 31.87
CA HIS A 15 -5.53 -17.50 32.94
C HIS A 15 -5.88 -16.20 33.70
N SER A 16 -7.01 -16.21 34.40
CA SER A 16 -7.61 -15.04 35.08
C SER A 16 -7.76 -15.21 36.61
N SER A 17 -7.01 -16.12 37.23
CA SER A 17 -7.08 -16.41 38.67
C SER A 17 -5.77 -16.07 39.39
N LYS A 18 -5.78 -16.00 40.72
CA LYS A 18 -4.57 -15.62 41.48
C LYS A 18 -3.45 -16.66 41.36
N GLU A 19 -3.82 -17.93 41.21
CA GLU A 19 -2.91 -19.05 41.05
C GLU A 19 -2.51 -19.30 39.58
N ASP A 20 -3.08 -18.53 38.64
CA ASP A 20 -2.88 -18.65 37.20
C ASP A 20 -3.31 -17.37 36.48
N CYS A 21 -2.40 -16.39 36.36
CA CYS A 21 -2.69 -15.03 35.92
C CYS A 21 -1.77 -14.60 34.79
N TRP A 22 -2.33 -14.45 33.58
CA TRP A 22 -1.61 -13.93 32.43
C TRP A 22 -2.17 -12.58 31.98
N VAL A 23 -1.30 -11.78 31.35
CA VAL A 23 -1.67 -10.48 30.77
C VAL A 23 -1.01 -10.27 29.40
N ILE A 24 -1.62 -9.42 28.57
CA ILE A 24 -1.06 -9.01 27.27
C ILE A 24 -0.55 -7.58 27.35
N PHE A 25 0.69 -7.36 26.92
CA PHE A 25 1.25 -6.02 26.73
C PHE A 25 1.99 -5.94 25.39
N ASP A 26 1.59 -5.02 24.52
CA ASP A 26 2.16 -4.84 23.16
C ASP A 26 2.26 -6.15 22.35
N ASN A 27 1.19 -6.96 22.40
CA ASN A 27 1.05 -8.27 21.76
C ASN A 27 2.02 -9.36 22.27
N VAL A 28 2.71 -9.16 23.39
CA VAL A 28 3.46 -10.20 24.09
C VAL A 28 2.62 -10.70 25.26
N VAL A 29 2.64 -12.01 25.50
CA VAL A 29 1.95 -12.65 26.62
C VAL A 29 2.93 -12.82 27.77
N TYR A 30 2.49 -12.42 28.95
CA TYR A 30 3.26 -12.45 30.19
C TYR A 30 2.55 -13.29 31.23
N ASP A 31 3.26 -14.23 31.83
CA ASP A 31 2.80 -14.97 33.00
C ASP A 31 3.25 -14.22 34.24
N VAL A 32 2.32 -13.54 34.90
CA VAL A 32 2.62 -12.68 36.06
C VAL A 32 2.19 -13.35 37.38
N THR A 33 1.87 -14.64 37.36
CA THR A 33 1.33 -15.40 38.50
C THR A 33 2.21 -15.25 39.75
N ASP A 34 3.51 -15.48 39.62
CA ASP A 34 4.46 -15.37 40.73
C ASP A 34 4.73 -13.92 41.16
N PHE A 35 4.40 -12.94 40.31
CA PHE A 35 4.65 -11.53 40.57
C PHE A 35 3.50 -10.83 41.30
N ILE A 36 2.30 -11.42 41.36
CA ILE A 36 1.09 -10.77 41.91
C ILE A 36 1.36 -10.23 43.32
N ALA A 37 1.91 -11.06 44.20
CA ALA A 37 2.19 -10.71 45.59
C ALA A 37 3.28 -9.65 45.76
N ASP A 38 4.19 -9.55 44.77
CA ASP A 38 5.31 -8.62 44.78
C ASP A 38 4.99 -7.29 44.07
N HIS A 39 3.78 -7.15 43.50
CA HIS A 39 3.38 -5.96 42.78
C HIS A 39 3.27 -4.74 43.71
N PRO A 40 4.11 -3.69 43.53
CA PRO A 40 4.14 -2.54 44.43
C PRO A 40 2.84 -1.72 44.47
N GLY A 41 1.99 -1.83 43.43
CA GLY A 41 0.68 -1.19 43.36
C GLY A 41 -0.44 -1.96 44.07
N GLY A 42 -0.16 -3.18 44.56
CA GLY A 42 -1.13 -4.07 45.18
C GLY A 42 -1.67 -5.14 44.22
N GLU A 43 -2.02 -6.29 44.78
CA GLU A 43 -2.51 -7.46 44.05
C GLU A 43 -3.82 -7.16 43.29
N ASP A 44 -4.72 -6.40 43.91
CA ASP A 44 -6.06 -6.10 43.39
C ASP A 44 -6.02 -5.42 42.01
N LEU A 45 -5.00 -4.60 41.74
CA LEU A 45 -4.83 -3.91 40.45
C LEU A 45 -4.43 -4.85 39.32
N ILE A 46 -3.66 -5.91 39.61
CA ILE A 46 -3.36 -6.94 38.62
C ILE A 46 -4.60 -7.79 38.38
N MET A 47 -5.30 -8.15 39.46
CA MET A 47 -6.48 -9.00 39.38
C MET A 47 -7.65 -8.36 38.59
N GLU A 48 -7.78 -7.03 38.58
CA GLU A 48 -8.75 -6.32 37.74
C GLU A 48 -8.55 -6.58 36.23
N TYR A 49 -7.30 -6.86 35.83
CA TYR A 49 -6.92 -7.08 34.43
C TYR A 49 -6.40 -8.51 34.16
N ALA A 50 -6.61 -9.44 35.09
CA ALA A 50 -6.20 -10.83 34.91
C ALA A 50 -6.88 -11.42 33.66
N GLY A 51 -6.08 -12.03 32.78
CA GLY A 51 -6.53 -12.56 31.50
C GLY A 51 -6.81 -11.51 30.40
N GLN A 52 -6.40 -10.24 30.59
CA GLN A 52 -6.73 -9.13 29.68
C GLN A 52 -5.49 -8.45 29.05
N ASP A 53 -5.75 -7.53 28.12
CA ASP A 53 -4.75 -6.66 27.50
C ASP A 53 -4.57 -5.37 28.30
N VAL A 54 -3.41 -5.26 28.95
CA VAL A 54 -3.06 -4.14 29.82
C VAL A 54 -2.33 -3.02 29.07
N THR A 55 -2.17 -3.11 27.75
CA THR A 55 -1.42 -2.11 26.95
C THR A 55 -1.94 -0.70 27.16
N ALA A 56 -3.26 -0.53 27.18
CA ALA A 56 -3.88 0.78 27.36
C ALA A 56 -3.63 1.35 28.77
N ILE A 57 -3.84 0.54 29.81
CA ILE A 57 -3.69 0.99 31.21
C ILE A 57 -2.21 1.22 31.57
N MET A 58 -1.30 0.36 31.11
CA MET A 58 0.14 0.50 31.32
C MET A 58 0.71 1.78 30.68
N LYS A 59 0.14 2.22 29.55
CA LYS A 59 0.53 3.45 28.84
C LYS A 59 -0.27 4.69 29.28
N ASN A 60 -1.25 4.53 30.16
CA ASN A 60 -2.08 5.63 30.64
C ASN A 60 -1.33 6.48 31.68
N LYS A 61 -0.92 7.68 31.26
CA LYS A 61 -0.19 8.62 32.13
C LYS A 61 -1.04 9.23 33.24
N ASP A 62 -2.36 9.23 33.10
CA ASP A 62 -3.29 9.82 34.07
C ASP A 62 -3.66 8.85 35.20
N SER A 63 -3.44 7.54 35.00
CA SER A 63 -3.65 6.51 36.03
C SER A 63 -2.39 6.33 36.88
N HIS A 64 -1.30 5.85 36.28
CA HIS A 64 -0.01 5.67 36.94
C HIS A 64 1.11 5.48 35.90
N VAL A 65 2.25 6.14 36.09
CA VAL A 65 3.40 5.99 35.20
C VAL A 65 4.37 4.96 35.76
N HIS A 66 4.44 3.80 35.09
CA HIS A 66 5.44 2.78 35.37
C HIS A 66 6.85 3.26 34.99
N SER A 67 7.83 2.97 35.85
CA SER A 67 9.23 3.31 35.60
C SER A 67 9.84 2.45 34.49
N ARG A 68 10.98 2.87 33.94
CA ARG A 68 11.72 2.06 32.96
C ARG A 68 12.12 0.69 33.53
N SER A 69 12.42 0.60 34.82
CA SER A 69 12.76 -0.67 35.48
C SER A 69 11.56 -1.61 35.57
N ALA A 70 10.34 -1.09 35.75
CA ALA A 70 9.12 -1.91 35.73
C ALA A 70 8.92 -2.56 34.35
N TYR A 71 9.15 -1.83 33.26
CA TYR A 71 9.10 -2.41 31.91
C TYR A 71 10.21 -3.43 31.64
N THR A 72 11.41 -3.22 32.20
CA THR A 72 12.49 -4.22 32.11
C THR A 72 12.12 -5.50 32.86
N MET A 73 11.60 -5.38 34.08
CA MET A 73 11.16 -6.49 34.93
C MET A 73 10.01 -7.28 34.29
N LEU A 74 9.04 -6.59 33.68
CA LEU A 74 7.97 -7.25 32.92
C LEU A 74 8.53 -8.19 31.83
N GLY A 75 9.67 -7.84 31.23
CA GLY A 75 10.34 -8.67 30.23
C GLY A 75 10.72 -10.07 30.72
N ASP A 76 11.00 -10.23 32.02
CA ASP A 76 11.39 -11.52 32.61
C ASP A 76 10.22 -12.52 32.67
N PHE A 77 8.99 -12.03 32.58
CA PHE A 77 7.75 -12.81 32.62
C PHE A 77 7.20 -13.17 31.23
N ALA A 78 7.91 -12.81 30.15
CA ALA A 78 7.44 -13.04 28.79
C ALA A 78 7.47 -14.54 28.41
N ILE A 79 6.30 -15.10 28.08
CA ILE A 79 6.15 -16.53 27.76
C ILE A 79 5.88 -16.81 26.27
N GLY A 80 5.50 -15.78 25.50
CA GLY A 80 5.28 -15.89 24.05
C GLY A 80 4.59 -14.67 23.47
N LYS A 81 4.08 -14.80 22.24
CA LYS A 81 3.40 -13.70 21.53
C LYS A 81 1.94 -14.04 21.31
N VAL A 82 1.08 -13.03 21.26
CA VAL A 82 -0.31 -13.26 20.83
C VAL A 82 -0.28 -13.72 19.38
N SER A 83 -0.80 -14.93 19.10
CA SER A 83 -1.15 -15.35 17.75
C SER A 83 -2.21 -14.39 17.26
N LEU A 84 -1.91 -13.68 16.18
CA LEU A 84 -2.98 -13.12 15.34
C LEU A 84 -3.96 -14.27 15.10
N PRO A 85 -5.27 -14.06 15.27
CA PRO A 85 -6.22 -15.17 15.22
C PRO A 85 -6.01 -15.96 13.93
N GLU A 86 -5.54 -17.20 14.05
CA GLU A 86 -5.92 -18.23 13.09
C GLU A 86 -7.43 -18.33 13.22
N THR A 87 -8.11 -17.60 12.34
CA THR A 87 -9.41 -17.98 11.78
C THR A 87 -10.29 -18.74 12.76
N MET A 88 -10.96 -18.03 13.69
CA MET A 88 -12.10 -18.59 14.38
C MET A 88 -13.13 -19.02 13.31
N SER A 89 -13.23 -20.33 13.09
CA SER A 89 -14.18 -21.03 12.20
C SER A 89 -14.44 -20.36 10.84
N LEU A 90 -13.65 -20.74 9.83
CA LEU A 90 -13.92 -20.56 8.38
C LEU A 90 -15.10 -21.42 7.90
N GLU A 91 -16.19 -21.53 8.64
CA GLU A 91 -17.43 -22.04 8.04
C GLU A 91 -18.07 -20.91 7.23
N GLY A 92 -17.63 -20.79 5.98
CA GLY A 92 -18.30 -20.00 4.95
C GLY A 92 -17.66 -18.67 4.53
N MET A 93 -16.36 -18.43 4.79
CA MET A 93 -15.63 -17.29 4.20
C MET A 93 -14.34 -17.74 3.52
N ALA A 94 -14.04 -17.11 2.39
CA ALA A 94 -12.77 -17.29 1.67
C ALA A 94 -11.60 -16.77 2.53
N PRO A 95 -10.40 -17.40 2.46
CA PRO A 95 -9.21 -16.93 3.17
C PRO A 95 -8.82 -15.52 2.71
N ALA A 96 -8.28 -14.71 3.63
CA ALA A 96 -7.87 -13.31 3.40
C ALA A 96 -6.83 -13.14 2.27
N PHE A 97 -6.00 -14.17 2.07
CA PHE A 97 -5.11 -14.32 0.93
C PHE A 97 -5.27 -15.71 0.33
N LEU A 98 -5.03 -15.84 -0.97
CA LEU A 98 -4.99 -17.13 -1.62
C LEU A 98 -3.77 -17.93 -1.13
N PRO A 99 -3.91 -19.26 -0.94
CA PRO A 99 -2.78 -20.13 -0.67
C PRO A 99 -1.64 -19.95 -1.69
N ALA A 100 -0.40 -20.17 -1.28
CA ALA A 100 0.77 -19.98 -2.15
C ALA A 100 0.67 -20.84 -3.45
N ASP A 101 0.11 -22.04 -3.33
CA ASP A 101 -0.12 -23.00 -4.42
C ASP A 101 -1.39 -22.73 -5.25
N ALA A 102 -2.21 -21.75 -4.86
CA ALA A 102 -3.43 -21.42 -5.59
C ALA A 102 -3.11 -20.85 -6.98
N HIS A 103 -3.72 -21.41 -8.03
CA HIS A 103 -3.54 -20.91 -9.38
C HIS A 103 -4.59 -19.84 -9.74
N ILE A 104 -4.16 -18.60 -9.94
CA ILE A 104 -5.04 -17.52 -10.43
C ILE A 104 -5.25 -17.70 -11.94
N SER A 105 -6.48 -18.01 -12.34
CA SER A 105 -6.85 -18.16 -13.75
C SER A 105 -6.97 -16.82 -14.48
N ASP A 106 -6.89 -16.83 -15.82
CA ASP A 106 -7.05 -15.64 -16.65
C ASP A 106 -8.41 -14.94 -16.47
N ASP A 107 -9.42 -15.72 -16.08
CA ASP A 107 -10.81 -15.32 -15.83
C ASP A 107 -11.12 -15.20 -14.33
N PHE A 108 -10.09 -14.96 -13.51
CA PHE A 108 -10.27 -14.75 -12.08
C PHE A 108 -11.27 -13.63 -11.79
N VAL A 109 -12.34 -13.98 -11.09
CA VAL A 109 -13.34 -13.07 -10.55
C VAL A 109 -13.44 -13.37 -9.07
N PRO A 110 -13.04 -12.44 -8.19
CA PRO A 110 -13.14 -12.66 -6.76
C PRO A 110 -14.61 -12.60 -6.30
N GLU A 111 -14.91 -13.30 -5.22
CA GLU A 111 -16.25 -13.29 -4.62
C GLU A 111 -16.57 -11.94 -3.97
N GLU A 112 -17.85 -11.55 -3.99
CA GLU A 112 -18.32 -10.32 -3.36
C GLU A 112 -18.25 -10.43 -1.83
N THR A 113 -17.78 -9.37 -1.17
CA THR A 113 -17.67 -9.30 0.29
C THR A 113 -19.05 -9.03 0.92
N ASP A 114 -19.44 -9.86 1.88
CA ASP A 114 -20.57 -9.57 2.77
C ASP A 114 -20.17 -8.44 3.74
N VAL A 115 -20.56 -7.21 3.39
CA VAL A 115 -20.19 -5.98 4.10
C VAL A 115 -20.55 -6.03 5.59
N ALA A 116 -21.69 -6.61 5.95
CA ALA A 116 -22.14 -6.66 7.33
C ALA A 116 -21.26 -7.59 8.17
N LYS A 117 -20.89 -8.75 7.60
CA LYS A 117 -19.99 -9.70 8.28
C LYS A 117 -18.55 -9.20 8.32
N ASP A 118 -18.04 -8.62 7.24
CA ASP A 118 -16.67 -8.12 7.18
C ASP A 118 -16.38 -7.12 8.31
N TYR A 119 -17.24 -6.13 8.52
CA TYR A 119 -17.04 -5.15 9.58
C TYR A 119 -17.12 -5.76 10.99
N VAL A 120 -18.02 -6.72 11.21
CA VAL A 120 -18.15 -7.40 12.51
C VAL A 120 -16.90 -8.22 12.83
N HIS A 121 -16.32 -8.90 11.84
CA HIS A 121 -15.16 -9.76 12.04
C HIS A 121 -13.84 -8.99 12.08
N HIS A 122 -13.63 -8.05 11.16
CA HIS A 122 -12.35 -7.38 10.99
C HIS A 122 -12.25 -6.06 11.74
N GLN A 123 -13.38 -5.43 12.07
CA GLN A 123 -13.46 -4.12 12.73
C GLN A 123 -12.59 -3.04 12.08
N PHE A 124 -12.41 -3.14 10.75
CA PHE A 124 -11.60 -2.20 9.97
C PHE A 124 -12.45 -1.07 9.40
N LEU A 125 -12.98 -1.21 8.19
CA LEU A 125 -13.80 -0.18 7.54
C LEU A 125 -15.19 -0.74 7.22
N ASP A 126 -16.22 0.02 7.58
CA ASP A 126 -17.61 -0.28 7.21
C ASP A 126 -17.83 0.18 5.77
N LEU A 127 -17.85 -0.77 4.82
CA LEU A 127 -18.03 -0.53 3.38
C LEU A 127 -19.42 0.05 3.04
N SER A 128 -20.38 0.05 3.97
CA SER A 128 -21.69 0.70 3.78
C SER A 128 -21.65 2.21 4.04
N LYS A 129 -20.53 2.74 4.54
CA LYS A 129 -20.36 4.14 4.92
C LYS A 129 -19.17 4.79 4.19
N PRO A 130 -19.12 6.14 4.13
CA PRO A 130 -17.97 6.86 3.58
C PRO A 130 -16.64 6.48 4.23
N LEU A 131 -15.64 6.07 3.45
CA LEU A 131 -14.38 5.53 3.98
C LEU A 131 -13.39 6.58 4.49
N ILE A 132 -13.30 7.78 3.89
CA ILE A 132 -12.31 8.80 4.29
C ILE A 132 -12.56 9.30 5.73
N PRO A 133 -13.80 9.63 6.15
CA PRO A 133 -14.07 9.97 7.54
C PRO A 133 -13.69 8.86 8.52
N GLN A 134 -13.96 7.60 8.17
CA GLN A 134 -13.60 6.45 9.00
C GLN A 134 -12.08 6.37 9.19
N MET A 135 -11.31 6.48 8.11
CA MET A 135 -9.84 6.52 8.17
C MET A 135 -9.33 7.68 9.04
N TRP A 136 -9.88 8.88 8.85
CA TRP A 136 -9.42 10.09 9.55
C TRP A 136 -9.66 10.06 11.07
N TYR A 137 -10.84 9.56 11.49
CA TYR A 137 -11.24 9.53 12.89
C TYR A 137 -10.97 8.18 13.57
N SER A 138 -10.33 7.24 12.88
CA SER A 138 -10.00 5.93 13.45
C SER A 138 -8.96 6.03 14.56
N SER A 139 -8.90 4.98 15.37
CA SER A 139 -7.88 4.75 16.40
C SER A 139 -6.94 3.58 16.04
N PHE A 140 -6.82 3.25 14.75
CA PHE A 140 -6.03 2.12 14.28
C PHE A 140 -4.57 2.24 14.71
N SER A 141 -3.97 1.12 15.13
CA SER A 141 -2.51 0.99 15.18
C SER A 141 -1.96 0.88 13.75
N LYS A 142 -0.67 1.16 13.58
CA LYS A 142 -0.02 1.03 12.27
C LYS A 142 -0.08 -0.40 11.77
N GLU A 143 0.21 -1.33 12.68
CA GLU A 143 0.29 -2.75 12.41
C GLU A 143 -1.08 -3.28 11.98
N PHE A 144 -2.15 -2.91 12.69
CA PHE A 144 -3.51 -3.26 12.32
C PHE A 144 -3.94 -2.67 10.97
N TYR A 145 -3.65 -1.38 10.74
CA TYR A 145 -3.95 -0.72 9.47
C TYR A 145 -3.26 -1.42 8.29
N LEU A 146 -1.96 -1.66 8.40
CA LEU A 146 -1.17 -2.28 7.31
C LEU A 146 -1.59 -3.71 7.04
N GLU A 147 -1.98 -4.47 8.06
CA GLU A 147 -2.53 -5.81 7.87
C GLU A 147 -3.87 -5.75 7.12
N GLN A 148 -4.80 -4.91 7.58
CA GLN A 148 -6.16 -4.90 7.03
C GLN A 148 -6.26 -4.24 5.66
N VAL A 149 -5.48 -3.20 5.38
CA VAL A 149 -5.55 -2.47 4.11
C VAL A 149 -5.06 -3.31 2.91
N HIS A 150 -4.19 -4.29 3.15
CA HIS A 150 -3.66 -5.15 2.09
C HIS A 150 -4.50 -6.42 1.87
N ILE A 151 -5.47 -6.71 2.75
CA ILE A 151 -6.41 -7.82 2.56
C ILE A 151 -7.53 -7.36 1.61
N PRO A 152 -7.66 -7.93 0.40
CA PRO A 152 -8.62 -7.45 -0.60
C PRO A 152 -10.08 -7.69 -0.21
N ARG A 153 -10.92 -6.68 -0.41
CA ARG A 153 -12.39 -6.72 -0.35
C ARG A 153 -12.98 -6.39 -1.71
N HIS A 154 -14.23 -6.80 -1.91
CA HIS A 154 -14.92 -6.67 -3.19
C HIS A 154 -16.35 -6.19 -3.00
N CYS A 155 -16.63 -5.03 -3.57
CA CYS A 155 -17.99 -4.48 -3.66
C CYS A 155 -18.48 -4.57 -5.10
N LYS A 156 -19.75 -4.89 -5.29
CA LYS A 156 -20.38 -4.85 -6.61
C LYS A 156 -20.39 -3.45 -7.23
N GLU A 157 -20.62 -2.44 -6.40
CA GLU A 157 -20.58 -1.02 -6.77
C GLU A 157 -19.36 -0.35 -6.14
N PRO A 158 -18.79 0.70 -6.77
CA PRO A 158 -17.67 1.45 -6.20
C PRO A 158 -17.97 1.96 -4.79
N ALA A 159 -17.07 1.70 -3.85
CA ALA A 159 -17.24 2.13 -2.46
C ALA A 159 -17.27 3.67 -2.37
N GLN A 160 -18.07 4.19 -1.44
CA GLN A 160 -18.16 5.63 -1.21
C GLN A 160 -16.99 6.09 -0.35
N LEU A 161 -16.20 7.06 -0.80
CA LEU A 161 -15.11 7.60 0.01
C LEU A 161 -15.52 8.87 0.75
N MET A 162 -16.31 9.72 0.12
CA MET A 162 -16.69 11.04 0.63
C MET A 162 -18.12 11.05 1.20
N PRO A 163 -18.38 11.80 2.28
CA PRO A 163 -19.71 11.88 2.87
C PRO A 163 -20.75 12.58 1.97
N TYR A 164 -20.29 13.40 1.02
CA TYR A 164 -21.15 14.15 0.11
C TYR A 164 -20.89 13.77 -1.34
N ALA A 165 -21.95 13.57 -2.11
CA ALA A 165 -21.89 13.13 -3.50
C ALA A 165 -21.09 14.08 -4.41
N PHE A 166 -21.13 15.39 -4.16
CA PHE A 166 -20.37 16.36 -4.96
C PHE A 166 -18.85 16.28 -4.75
N LEU A 167 -18.39 15.77 -3.60
CA LEU A 167 -16.97 15.54 -3.32
C LEU A 167 -16.50 14.19 -3.89
N GLU A 168 -17.39 13.21 -3.92
CA GLU A 168 -17.09 11.85 -4.41
C GLU A 168 -16.55 11.84 -5.85
N VAL A 169 -17.02 12.77 -6.69
CA VAL A 169 -16.56 12.93 -8.07
C VAL A 169 -15.05 13.08 -8.18
N PHE A 170 -14.40 13.79 -7.25
CA PHE A 170 -12.95 14.01 -7.26
C PHE A 170 -12.13 12.77 -6.92
N THR A 171 -12.80 11.71 -6.51
CA THR A 171 -12.17 10.50 -6.02
C THR A 171 -12.34 9.34 -7.01
N LYS A 172 -13.14 9.51 -8.07
CA LYS A 172 -13.39 8.53 -9.13
C LYS A 172 -12.65 8.92 -10.40
N THR A 173 -11.67 8.11 -10.81
CA THR A 173 -10.87 8.38 -12.02
C THR A 173 -11.06 7.25 -13.04
N PRO A 174 -11.83 7.47 -14.12
CA PRO A 174 -11.93 6.50 -15.21
C PRO A 174 -10.56 6.32 -15.91
N TRP A 175 -10.24 5.10 -16.33
CA TRP A 175 -8.94 4.77 -16.95
C TRP A 175 -8.57 5.65 -18.14
N TYR A 176 -9.55 6.05 -18.96
CA TYR A 176 -9.33 6.84 -20.17
C TYR A 176 -8.94 8.30 -19.89
N VAL A 177 -9.12 8.79 -18.66
CA VAL A 177 -8.64 10.13 -18.25
C VAL A 177 -7.12 10.23 -18.37
N ILE A 178 -6.41 9.15 -18.06
CA ILE A 178 -4.94 9.12 -18.07
C ILE A 178 -4.37 9.41 -19.47
N PRO A 179 -4.69 8.62 -20.52
CA PRO A 179 -4.17 8.91 -21.85
C PRO A 179 -4.69 10.25 -22.42
N MET A 180 -5.96 10.62 -22.17
CA MET A 180 -6.51 11.88 -22.68
C MET A 180 -5.80 13.11 -22.14
N MET A 181 -5.37 13.08 -20.87
CA MET A 181 -4.71 14.23 -20.24
C MET A 181 -3.20 14.24 -20.50
N TRP A 182 -2.53 13.09 -20.33
CA TRP A 182 -1.08 13.07 -20.25
C TRP A 182 -0.39 12.86 -21.60
N LEU A 183 -1.02 12.22 -22.60
CA LEU A 183 -0.42 12.10 -23.93
C LEU A 183 -0.26 13.44 -24.65
N PRO A 184 -1.24 14.38 -24.65
CA PRO A 184 -1.04 15.71 -25.22
C PRO A 184 0.09 16.48 -24.53
N ILE A 185 0.21 16.35 -23.20
CA ILE A 185 1.28 16.99 -22.42
C ILE A 185 2.63 16.40 -22.79
N ALA A 186 2.75 15.06 -22.88
CA ALA A 186 3.96 14.39 -23.31
C ALA A 186 4.37 14.79 -24.74
N ALA A 187 3.41 14.90 -25.65
CA ALA A 187 3.63 15.36 -27.02
C ALA A 187 4.10 16.82 -27.07
N ALA A 188 3.55 17.69 -26.23
CA ALA A 188 4.00 19.08 -26.11
C ALA A 188 5.45 19.16 -25.62
N PHE A 189 5.82 18.38 -24.60
CA PHE A 189 7.21 18.29 -24.14
C PHE A 189 8.15 17.74 -25.22
N PHE A 190 7.72 16.74 -25.99
CA PHE A 190 8.51 16.22 -27.12
C PHE A 190 8.76 17.32 -28.17
N HIS A 191 7.71 18.05 -28.53
CA HIS A 191 7.80 19.14 -29.49
C HIS A 191 8.77 20.23 -29.00
N LEU A 192 8.67 20.64 -27.74
CA LEU A 192 9.59 21.61 -27.13
C LEU A 192 11.03 21.12 -27.15
N SER A 193 11.27 19.84 -26.82
CA SER A 193 12.60 19.25 -26.89
C SER A 193 13.17 19.30 -28.32
N ALA A 194 12.38 18.88 -29.30
CA ALA A 194 12.81 18.85 -30.71
C ALA A 194 13.09 20.25 -31.28
N THR A 195 12.26 21.26 -30.95
CA THR A 195 12.50 22.64 -31.41
C THR A 195 13.73 23.25 -30.76
N GLN A 196 13.95 23.01 -29.46
CA GLN A 196 15.13 23.48 -28.74
C GLN A 196 16.43 22.85 -29.28
N TYR A 197 16.41 21.55 -29.60
CA TYR A 197 17.56 20.90 -30.24
C TYR A 197 17.79 21.37 -31.68
N LYS A 198 16.73 21.60 -32.45
CA LYS A 198 16.87 22.16 -33.80
C LYS A 198 17.57 23.51 -33.78
N GLU A 199 17.23 24.38 -32.83
CA GLU A 199 17.91 25.67 -32.63
C GLU A 199 19.38 25.46 -32.26
N PHE A 200 19.66 24.51 -31.39
CA PHE A 200 21.02 24.15 -30.98
C PHE A 200 21.88 23.63 -32.15
N PHE A 201 21.31 22.79 -33.02
CA PHE A 201 22.00 22.21 -34.19
C PHE A 201 21.89 23.07 -35.47
N TYR A 202 21.50 24.34 -35.37
CA TYR A 202 21.35 25.17 -36.56
C TYR A 202 22.70 25.42 -37.25
N THR A 203 22.93 24.73 -38.37
CA THR A 203 24.14 24.82 -39.21
C THR A 203 23.91 25.62 -40.51
N GLY A 204 22.78 26.33 -40.62
CA GLY A 204 22.36 27.01 -41.86
C GLY A 204 21.58 26.13 -42.84
N ASN A 205 21.54 24.80 -42.64
CA ASN A 205 20.68 23.88 -43.38
C ASN A 205 19.47 23.46 -42.54
N ALA A 206 18.29 23.96 -42.90
CA ALA A 206 17.06 23.74 -42.13
C ALA A 206 16.61 22.27 -42.09
N THR A 207 16.86 21.49 -43.14
CA THR A 207 16.44 20.07 -43.18
C THR A 207 17.31 19.22 -42.28
N LEU A 208 18.63 19.43 -42.33
CA LEU A 208 19.58 18.69 -41.51
C LEU A 208 19.34 18.99 -40.02
N SER A 209 19.18 20.27 -39.65
CA SER A 209 18.91 20.65 -38.25
C SER A 209 17.57 20.13 -37.72
N ASN A 210 16.54 20.01 -38.58
CA ASN A 210 15.29 19.34 -38.20
C ASN A 210 15.56 17.86 -37.87
N MET A 211 16.25 17.13 -38.75
CA MET A 211 16.52 15.71 -38.55
C MET A 211 17.34 15.45 -37.28
N GLU A 212 18.40 16.23 -37.06
CA GLU A 212 19.24 16.14 -35.87
C GLU A 212 18.45 16.50 -34.60
N GLY A 213 17.60 17.53 -34.66
CA GLY A 213 16.75 17.94 -33.54
C GLY A 213 15.76 16.85 -33.10
N TYR A 214 15.05 16.24 -34.05
CA TYR A 214 14.14 15.13 -33.75
C TYR A 214 14.87 13.88 -33.29
N ALA A 215 16.05 13.57 -33.86
CA ALA A 215 16.84 12.41 -33.44
C ALA A 215 17.34 12.55 -31.99
N ALA A 216 17.84 13.74 -31.62
CA ALA A 216 18.28 14.02 -30.26
C ALA A 216 17.11 13.97 -29.26
N ALA A 217 15.98 14.59 -29.59
CA ALA A 217 14.76 14.53 -28.77
C ALA A 217 14.26 13.09 -28.61
N PHE A 218 14.31 12.28 -29.66
CA PHE A 218 13.94 10.86 -29.61
C PHE A 218 14.88 10.04 -28.73
N GLY A 219 16.20 10.31 -28.75
CA GLY A 219 17.14 9.71 -27.82
C GLY A 219 16.80 10.00 -26.35
N CYS A 220 16.47 11.26 -26.02
CA CYS A 220 16.01 11.64 -24.68
C CYS A 220 14.66 11.00 -24.31
N PHE A 221 13.75 10.90 -25.27
CA PHE A 221 12.46 10.22 -25.09
C PHE A 221 12.65 8.74 -24.74
N VAL A 222 13.46 8.01 -25.49
CA VAL A 222 13.75 6.59 -25.21
C VAL A 222 14.38 6.43 -23.83
N PHE A 223 15.32 7.30 -23.47
CA PHE A 223 15.87 7.31 -22.11
C PHE A 223 14.78 7.52 -21.05
N GLY A 224 13.88 8.49 -21.25
CA GLY A 224 12.75 8.74 -20.34
C GLY A 224 11.82 7.54 -20.19
N VAL A 225 11.52 6.84 -21.29
CA VAL A 225 10.72 5.60 -21.27
C VAL A 225 11.38 4.54 -20.39
N VAL A 226 12.67 4.28 -20.59
CA VAL A 226 13.41 3.27 -19.80
C VAL A 226 13.51 3.72 -18.34
N PHE A 227 13.83 5.00 -18.11
CA PHE A 227 13.98 5.57 -16.77
C PHE A 227 12.66 5.51 -15.98
N TRP A 228 11.52 5.69 -16.63
CA TRP A 228 10.22 5.51 -15.99
C TRP A 228 10.04 4.10 -15.44
N THR A 229 10.44 3.05 -16.14
CA THR A 229 10.28 1.67 -15.62
C THR A 229 11.02 1.47 -14.28
N PHE A 230 12.14 2.19 -14.10
CA PHE A 230 12.87 2.20 -12.84
C PHE A 230 12.14 3.04 -11.77
N LEU A 231 11.61 4.22 -12.14
CA LEU A 231 10.80 5.04 -11.24
C LEU A 231 9.51 4.33 -10.79
N GLU A 232 8.85 3.61 -11.68
CA GLU A 232 7.71 2.75 -11.39
C GLU A 232 8.06 1.80 -10.24
N TYR A 233 9.16 1.05 -10.39
CA TYR A 233 9.62 0.13 -9.36
C TYR A 233 9.90 0.84 -8.03
N LEU A 234 10.59 1.99 -8.07
CA LEU A 234 10.92 2.74 -6.86
C LEU A 234 9.67 3.30 -6.17
N PHE A 235 8.74 3.88 -6.92
CA PHE A 235 7.50 4.41 -6.35
C PHE A 235 6.64 3.29 -5.79
N HIS A 236 6.47 2.20 -6.53
CA HIS A 236 5.67 1.08 -6.08
C HIS A 236 6.23 0.46 -4.79
N ARG A 237 7.54 0.21 -4.75
CA ARG A 237 8.19 -0.42 -3.59
C ARG A 237 8.35 0.50 -2.37
N PHE A 238 8.73 1.76 -2.56
CA PHE A 238 9.18 2.61 -1.44
C PHE A 238 8.21 3.73 -1.07
N LEU A 239 7.33 4.13 -1.99
CA LEU A 239 6.33 5.16 -1.74
C LEU A 239 4.94 4.57 -1.53
N PHE A 240 4.53 3.66 -2.41
CA PHE A 240 3.22 3.02 -2.37
C PHE A 240 3.18 1.95 -1.27
N HIS A 241 4.20 1.10 -1.18
CA HIS A 241 4.43 0.17 -0.05
C HIS A 241 5.38 0.74 1.02
N MET A 242 5.12 1.96 1.49
CA MET A 242 5.94 2.58 2.54
C MET A 242 5.91 1.77 3.85
N ASP A 243 4.78 1.08 4.11
CA ASP A 243 4.53 0.08 5.14
C ASP A 243 5.35 0.26 6.43
N ARG A 244 6.52 -0.39 6.51
CA ARG A 244 7.37 -0.40 7.71
C ARG A 244 7.77 1.00 8.15
N LEU A 245 8.01 1.90 7.20
CA LEU A 245 8.43 3.29 7.41
C LEU A 245 7.25 4.25 7.68
N LEU A 246 6.00 3.79 7.53
CA LEU A 246 4.82 4.63 7.73
C LEU A 246 4.79 5.19 9.16
N PRO A 247 4.67 6.52 9.35
CA PRO A 247 4.58 7.11 10.68
C PRO A 247 3.29 6.70 11.39
N ARG A 248 3.34 6.55 12.73
CA ARG A 248 2.20 6.10 13.56
C ARG A 248 1.17 7.20 13.80
N HIS A 249 0.48 7.65 12.76
CA HIS A 249 -0.53 8.70 12.86
C HIS A 249 -1.55 8.65 11.70
N GLN A 250 -2.83 8.88 12.01
CA GLN A 250 -3.96 8.66 11.08
C GLN A 250 -3.86 9.43 9.77
N PHE A 251 -3.34 10.65 9.81
CA PHE A 251 -3.04 11.41 8.59
C PHE A 251 -2.21 10.61 7.59
N PHE A 252 -1.15 9.93 8.04
CA PHE A 252 -0.28 9.16 7.14
C PHE A 252 -0.95 7.87 6.66
N TYR A 253 -1.81 7.26 7.47
CA TYR A 253 -2.60 6.11 7.03
C TYR A 253 -3.61 6.51 5.97
N LEU A 254 -4.26 7.67 6.11
CA LEU A 254 -5.11 8.21 5.06
C LEU A 254 -4.32 8.51 3.79
N MET A 255 -3.13 9.12 3.89
CA MET A 255 -2.29 9.39 2.71
C MET A 255 -1.86 8.10 2.01
N HIS A 256 -1.41 7.09 2.77
CA HIS A 256 -1.10 5.76 2.24
C HIS A 256 -2.32 5.11 1.58
N PHE A 257 -3.48 5.17 2.23
CA PHE A 257 -4.75 4.68 1.70
C PHE A 257 -5.11 5.32 0.37
N LEU A 258 -4.95 6.64 0.24
CA LEU A 258 -5.27 7.37 -1.00
C LEU A 258 -4.21 7.20 -2.10
N LEU A 259 -2.95 6.89 -1.75
CA LEU A 259 -1.87 6.66 -2.71
C LEU A 259 -1.96 5.28 -3.36
N HIS A 260 -2.12 4.23 -2.55
CA HIS A 260 -2.12 2.86 -3.05
C HIS A 260 -2.93 1.88 -2.20
N GLY A 261 -3.09 2.13 -0.89
CA GLY A 261 -3.80 1.20 0.00
C GLY A 261 -5.24 0.92 -0.43
N ILE A 262 -5.97 1.90 -0.96
CA ILE A 262 -7.33 1.67 -1.49
C ILE A 262 -7.33 0.70 -2.67
N HIS A 263 -6.28 0.69 -3.48
CA HIS A 263 -6.19 -0.23 -4.61
C HIS A 263 -6.01 -1.66 -4.12
N HIS A 264 -5.14 -1.92 -3.13
CA HIS A 264 -5.05 -3.24 -2.50
C HIS A 264 -6.32 -3.65 -1.77
N PHE A 265 -6.96 -2.70 -1.09
CA PHE A 265 -8.17 -2.96 -0.33
C PHE A 265 -9.39 -3.23 -1.24
N LEU A 266 -9.48 -2.59 -2.41
CA LEU A 266 -10.57 -2.74 -3.38
C LEU A 266 -10.03 -2.87 -4.82
N PRO A 267 -9.32 -3.97 -5.17
CA PRO A 267 -8.54 -4.03 -6.41
C PRO A 267 -9.39 -4.07 -7.69
N MET A 268 -10.65 -4.48 -7.57
CA MET A 268 -11.61 -4.55 -8.67
C MET A 268 -12.48 -3.28 -8.80
N ASP A 269 -12.24 -2.23 -8.01
CA ASP A 269 -12.91 -0.95 -8.19
C ASP A 269 -12.32 -0.19 -9.39
N ARG A 270 -13.08 -0.17 -10.48
CA ARG A 270 -12.71 0.44 -11.77
C ARG A 270 -12.38 1.92 -11.72
N TYR A 271 -12.75 2.63 -10.66
CA TYR A 271 -12.51 4.08 -10.55
C TYR A 271 -11.40 4.43 -9.56
N ARG A 272 -10.86 3.45 -8.82
CA ARG A 272 -9.90 3.64 -7.71
C ARG A 272 -8.56 2.94 -7.94
N LEU A 273 -8.24 2.65 -9.19
CA LEU A 273 -7.01 1.98 -9.60
C LEU A 273 -6.01 2.97 -10.18
N VAL A 274 -6.41 3.69 -11.24
CA VAL A 274 -5.52 4.65 -11.92
C VAL A 274 -5.29 5.89 -11.07
N MET A 275 -4.10 6.48 -11.19
CA MET A 275 -3.70 7.60 -10.35
C MET A 275 -4.55 8.85 -10.69
N PRO A 276 -5.28 9.45 -9.73
CA PRO A 276 -6.01 10.68 -9.98
C PRO A 276 -5.06 11.78 -10.51
N PRO A 277 -5.45 12.57 -11.53
CA PRO A 277 -4.53 13.52 -12.15
C PRO A 277 -3.91 14.54 -11.20
N VAL A 278 -4.65 14.99 -10.19
CA VAL A 278 -4.12 15.89 -9.15
C VAL A 278 -2.98 15.22 -8.38
N LEU A 279 -3.15 13.95 -7.99
CA LEU A 279 -2.15 13.21 -7.25
C LEU A 279 -0.90 12.94 -8.10
N PHE A 280 -1.09 12.53 -9.36
CA PHE A 280 0.04 12.39 -10.29
C PHE A 280 0.77 13.72 -10.53
N ALA A 281 0.03 14.83 -10.70
CA ALA A 281 0.64 16.16 -10.85
C ALA A 281 1.50 16.52 -9.62
N THR A 282 1.00 16.25 -8.41
CA THR A 282 1.74 16.48 -7.17
C THR A 282 3.02 15.63 -7.08
N LEU A 283 2.96 14.34 -7.44
CA LEU A 283 4.12 13.44 -7.40
C LEU A 283 5.13 13.74 -8.52
N SER A 284 4.65 14.12 -9.71
CA SER A 284 5.50 14.38 -10.87
C SER A 284 6.16 15.76 -10.83
N PHE A 285 5.54 16.76 -10.22
CA PHE A 285 6.09 18.12 -10.13
C PHE A 285 7.53 18.21 -9.59
N PRO A 286 7.90 17.59 -8.45
CA PRO A 286 9.29 17.61 -7.99
C PRO A 286 10.24 16.90 -8.96
N MET A 287 9.78 15.88 -9.69
CA MET A 287 10.59 15.21 -10.72
C MET A 287 10.83 16.11 -11.93
N LEU A 288 9.83 16.92 -12.33
CA LEU A 288 9.98 17.92 -13.39
C LEU A 288 11.03 18.98 -13.01
N LEU A 289 10.97 19.47 -11.77
CA LEU A 289 11.95 20.43 -11.24
C LEU A 289 13.35 19.82 -11.21
N LEU A 290 13.48 18.58 -10.75
CA LEU A 290 14.75 17.87 -10.71
C LEU A 290 15.32 17.69 -12.11
N ALA A 291 14.52 17.27 -13.08
CA ALA A 291 14.96 17.08 -14.46
C ALA A 291 15.54 18.38 -15.05
N HIS A 292 14.88 19.52 -14.85
CA HIS A 292 15.37 20.83 -15.31
C HIS A 292 16.54 21.39 -14.49
N ALA A 293 16.73 20.91 -13.25
CA ALA A 293 17.87 21.30 -12.44
C ALA A 293 19.15 20.55 -12.84
N VAL A 294 19.03 19.30 -13.30
CA VAL A 294 20.19 18.42 -13.58
C VAL A 294 20.48 18.22 -15.06
N LEU A 295 19.53 18.49 -15.95
CA LEU A 295 19.69 18.37 -17.39
C LEU A 295 19.47 19.72 -18.09
N PRO A 296 20.16 19.97 -19.23
CA PRO A 296 19.78 21.05 -20.14
C PRO A 296 18.30 20.98 -20.52
N THR A 297 17.64 22.13 -20.67
CA THR A 297 16.19 22.21 -20.90
C THR A 297 15.69 21.32 -22.06
N ALA A 298 16.42 21.26 -23.17
CA ALA A 298 16.07 20.40 -24.31
C ALA A 298 16.08 18.91 -23.94
N MET A 299 17.09 18.47 -23.20
CA MET A 299 17.20 17.10 -22.68
C MET A 299 16.09 16.81 -21.67
N ALA A 300 15.90 17.70 -20.69
CA ALA A 300 14.89 17.56 -19.66
C ALA A 300 13.50 17.35 -20.28
N ASN A 301 13.10 18.20 -21.23
CA ASN A 301 11.82 18.10 -21.93
C ASN A 301 11.66 16.77 -22.67
N GLY A 302 12.71 16.27 -23.32
CA GLY A 302 12.69 14.99 -24.03
C GLY A 302 12.53 13.81 -23.06
N VAL A 303 13.27 13.82 -21.95
CA VAL A 303 13.17 12.81 -20.88
C VAL A 303 11.78 12.83 -20.23
N ILE A 304 11.25 14.02 -19.91
CA ILE A 304 9.90 14.19 -19.34
C ILE A 304 8.84 13.62 -20.29
N SER A 305 8.95 13.90 -21.59
CA SER A 305 8.05 13.37 -22.61
C SER A 305 8.04 11.84 -22.63
N GLY A 306 9.22 11.22 -22.63
CA GLY A 306 9.38 9.76 -22.56
C GLY A 306 8.79 9.18 -21.29
N SER A 307 9.11 9.77 -20.14
CA SER A 307 8.63 9.32 -18.84
C SER A 307 7.11 9.42 -18.72
N TYR A 308 6.50 10.52 -19.19
CA TYR A 308 5.04 10.70 -19.16
C TYR A 308 4.33 9.72 -20.10
N SER A 309 4.93 9.45 -21.27
CA SER A 309 4.39 8.46 -22.21
C SER A 309 4.42 7.05 -21.59
N MET A 310 5.51 6.68 -20.95
CA MET A 310 5.62 5.37 -20.29
C MET A 310 4.77 5.29 -19.01
N TYR A 311 4.55 6.40 -18.29
CA TYR A 311 3.55 6.47 -17.22
C TYR A 311 2.14 6.13 -17.72
N VAL A 312 1.73 6.69 -18.87
CA VAL A 312 0.43 6.36 -19.46
C VAL A 312 0.35 4.87 -19.77
N VAL A 313 1.42 4.28 -20.34
CA VAL A 313 1.49 2.83 -20.57
C VAL A 313 1.38 2.05 -19.27
N TYR A 314 2.14 2.43 -18.24
CA TYR A 314 2.10 1.81 -16.92
C TYR A 314 0.68 1.80 -16.33
N ASP A 315 0.01 2.94 -16.24
CA ASP A 315 -1.25 3.06 -15.51
C ASP A 315 -2.41 2.40 -16.29
N THR A 316 -2.38 2.50 -17.62
CA THR A 316 -3.36 1.82 -18.48
C THR A 316 -3.13 0.31 -18.55
N MET A 317 -1.88 -0.14 -18.55
CA MET A 317 -1.54 -1.55 -18.44
C MET A 317 -1.98 -2.08 -17.07
N HIS A 318 -1.66 -1.40 -15.99
CA HIS A 318 -2.09 -1.74 -14.63
C HIS A 318 -3.61 -1.92 -14.55
N TYR A 319 -4.37 -0.97 -15.11
CA TYR A 319 -5.83 -1.08 -15.21
C TYR A 319 -6.27 -2.34 -15.99
N ALA A 320 -5.64 -2.58 -17.13
CA ALA A 320 -5.98 -3.70 -18.00
C ALA A 320 -5.64 -5.07 -17.39
N LEU A 321 -4.57 -5.16 -16.58
CA LEU A 321 -4.21 -6.38 -15.84
C LEU A 321 -5.35 -6.83 -14.91
N HIS A 322 -6.04 -5.89 -14.27
CA HIS A 322 -7.18 -6.22 -13.40
C HIS A 322 -8.49 -6.45 -14.19
N HIS A 323 -8.76 -5.65 -15.23
CA HIS A 323 -10.11 -5.52 -15.77
C HIS A 323 -10.33 -6.10 -17.18
N THR A 324 -9.29 -6.67 -17.80
CA THR A 324 -9.35 -7.10 -19.21
C THR A 324 -8.89 -8.55 -19.39
N LYS A 325 -9.47 -9.24 -20.38
CA LYS A 325 -8.91 -10.49 -20.92
C LYS A 325 -7.81 -10.13 -21.90
N LEU A 326 -6.56 -10.37 -21.48
CA LEU A 326 -5.38 -9.91 -22.19
C LEU A 326 -4.81 -10.98 -23.15
N PRO A 327 -4.13 -10.57 -24.24
CA PRO A 327 -3.49 -11.49 -25.16
C PRO A 327 -2.37 -12.28 -24.48
N GLU A 328 -2.03 -13.45 -25.03
CA GLU A 328 -1.14 -14.45 -24.40
C GLU A 328 0.17 -13.87 -23.86
N TYR A 329 0.83 -12.99 -24.64
CA TYR A 329 2.13 -12.42 -24.31
C TYR A 329 2.15 -11.50 -23.06
N VAL A 330 0.99 -11.10 -22.54
CA VAL A 330 0.87 -10.29 -21.29
C VAL A 330 0.12 -11.02 -20.18
N ARG A 331 -0.42 -12.23 -20.42
CA ARG A 331 -1.16 -12.97 -19.38
C ARG A 331 -0.29 -13.38 -18.21
N GLU A 332 0.98 -13.69 -18.47
CA GLU A 332 1.94 -13.97 -17.39
C GLU A 332 2.08 -12.76 -16.46
N GLN A 333 2.16 -11.55 -17.03
CA GLN A 333 2.27 -10.32 -16.24
C GLN A 333 0.96 -10.00 -15.50
N LYS A 334 -0.20 -10.32 -16.10
CA LYS A 334 -1.50 -10.27 -15.40
C LYS A 334 -1.49 -11.15 -14.16
N ARG A 335 -1.14 -12.43 -14.32
CA ARG A 335 -1.09 -13.37 -13.20
C ARG A 335 -0.13 -12.90 -12.13
N TYR A 336 1.08 -12.51 -12.52
CA TYR A 336 2.11 -12.01 -11.60
C TYR A 336 1.62 -10.82 -10.77
N HIS A 337 0.95 -9.84 -11.39
CA HIS A 337 0.41 -8.69 -10.69
C HIS A 337 -0.78 -9.06 -9.79
N LEU A 338 -1.65 -9.98 -10.22
CA LEU A 338 -2.73 -10.48 -9.35
C LEU A 338 -2.16 -11.26 -8.15
N GLU A 339 -1.07 -12.00 -8.31
CA GLU A 339 -0.41 -12.69 -7.19
C GLU A 339 0.20 -11.70 -6.19
N HIS A 340 0.70 -10.55 -6.65
CA HIS A 340 1.10 -9.45 -5.77
C HIS A 340 -0.07 -8.99 -4.88
N HIS A 341 -1.28 -8.84 -5.45
CA HIS A 341 -2.48 -8.45 -4.68
C HIS A 341 -3.01 -9.53 -3.75
N TYR A 342 -3.10 -10.77 -4.24
CA TYR A 342 -3.86 -11.84 -3.60
C TYR A 342 -3.03 -12.89 -2.89
N LYS A 343 -1.70 -12.90 -3.05
CA LYS A 343 -0.79 -13.82 -2.36
C LYS A 343 0.24 -13.11 -1.51
N ASN A 344 0.99 -12.17 -2.09
CA ASN A 344 2.10 -11.52 -1.38
C ASN A 344 2.42 -10.13 -1.93
N TYR A 345 1.98 -9.10 -1.20
CA TYR A 345 2.20 -7.70 -1.55
C TYR A 345 3.61 -7.19 -1.18
N GLU A 346 4.43 -7.98 -0.47
CA GLU A 346 5.82 -7.61 -0.15
C GLU A 346 6.80 -7.88 -1.33
N LEU A 347 6.33 -8.48 -2.44
CA LEU A 347 7.10 -8.81 -3.64
C LEU A 347 6.30 -8.45 -4.90
N GLY A 348 6.95 -8.43 -6.07
CA GLY A 348 6.27 -8.20 -7.34
C GLY A 348 5.92 -6.75 -7.61
N PHE A 349 6.86 -5.82 -7.41
CA PHE A 349 6.61 -4.39 -7.57
C PHE A 349 6.64 -3.94 -9.03
N GLY A 350 7.16 -4.76 -9.95
CA GLY A 350 7.15 -4.46 -11.38
C GLY A 350 5.78 -4.75 -12.01
N VAL A 351 5.08 -3.70 -12.48
CA VAL A 351 3.75 -3.82 -13.11
C VAL A 351 3.88 -3.92 -14.63
N THR A 352 4.73 -3.09 -15.25
CA THR A 352 4.99 -3.14 -16.70
C THR A 352 5.91 -4.29 -17.07
N SER A 353 6.86 -4.63 -16.21
CA SER A 353 7.78 -5.76 -16.39
C SER A 353 8.42 -6.20 -15.07
N LYS A 354 8.94 -7.42 -15.05
CA LYS A 354 9.64 -8.00 -13.89
C LYS A 354 11.13 -7.65 -13.82
N ILE A 355 11.63 -6.83 -14.73
CA ILE A 355 13.09 -6.58 -14.89
C ILE A 355 13.70 -6.12 -13.56
N TRP A 356 13.08 -5.13 -12.91
CA TRP A 356 13.60 -4.58 -11.66
C TRP A 356 13.39 -5.50 -10.46
N ASP A 357 12.35 -6.34 -10.48
CA ASP A 357 12.17 -7.37 -9.46
C ASP A 357 13.29 -8.41 -9.50
N TYR A 358 13.73 -8.83 -10.69
CA TYR A 358 14.90 -9.69 -10.81
C TYR A 358 16.19 -9.00 -10.35
N VAL A 359 16.40 -7.74 -10.77
CA VAL A 359 17.59 -6.95 -10.41
C VAL A 359 17.72 -6.76 -8.89
N PHE A 360 16.61 -6.53 -8.20
CA PHE A 360 16.59 -6.22 -6.76
C PHE A 360 16.07 -7.35 -5.88
N HIS A 361 15.95 -8.56 -6.43
CA HIS A 361 15.53 -9.78 -5.72
C HIS A 361 14.18 -9.65 -5.01
N THR A 362 13.20 -9.06 -5.68
CA THR A 362 11.80 -8.94 -5.22
C THR A 362 10.82 -9.66 -6.12
N VAL A 363 11.28 -10.66 -6.88
CA VAL A 363 10.41 -11.46 -7.75
C VAL A 363 9.47 -12.33 -6.93
N LEU A 364 8.19 -12.40 -7.32
CA LEU A 364 7.25 -13.40 -6.82
C LEU A 364 7.62 -14.78 -7.37
N VAL A 365 7.82 -15.74 -6.47
CA VAL A 365 8.22 -17.12 -6.78
C VAL A 365 7.03 -18.05 -6.70
#